data_AF-A0AAW5M9B9-F1
#
_entry.id   AF-A0AAW5M9B9-F1
#
_cell.length_a   1.000
_cell.length_b   1.000
_cell.length_c   1.000
_cell.angle_alpha   90.00
_cell.angle_beta   90.00
_cell.angle_gamma   90.00
#
_symmetry.space_group_name_H-M   'P 1'
#
loop_
_entity.id
_entity.type
_entity.pdbx_description
1 polymer ?
#
loop_
_entity_poly.entity_id
_entity_poly.type
_entity_poly.pdbx_seq_one_letter_code
_entity_poly.pdbx_strand_id
1 'polypeptide(L)'
;MRKSNRTVLNRMSKWQYALLLLMLLTFTFYSLPTFFGEQPSLGLHGQPRLTTQQQMLLSDKHLTPLKVIEQPERVELVFASQGEQQRAKQLLEQQGVDSAALTLEFHSNAPAWITRLGADPIKLGLDLRGGSQLLIGVDVDFVIDNQTKNLVDTLRTRFREANLRGASVTRSAQGAVAVTLPEVAEQESWLAIIKESAGTRQDQWKLTRSGNDLKLVLSDAERTLLVNNAVTQNLSILKKRINELGIVEASVVRQGQDGIRIELPGVHNPKQAKEVIGATASLAFYEAKADSHFYIADRNGQAVGMARKPVLTGEHIVDARANMGEMGQPQVNIVLDTLGGSKMNQFSRQHVGKPMATVFTEYKTNAQGKLRAQSEVINVATIQTALGNQFRITGIGSLPEAQELAMLLRAGALTAPLKILEERSIGPTLGMQNIEAGFTALAFGMAGMMLFMMAWYRKFGWVAITALVANLLMQVGMLAVLPGAVLTLPGIAGLVLTVGMAVDTHVLIFERIRDRLREGGSLANAIDFGYRSAFHTIFDANITTLICAVVLYSIGSGPLQGFSITLILGLLSSMITGIWGTRAIINPLWGRSSERTLKV
;
A
#
# COMPACT_ATOMS: atom_id res chain seq x y z
N MET A 1 18.41 -48.77 54.85
CA MET A 1 17.85 -48.37 53.53
C MET A 1 17.95 -46.85 53.37
N ARG A 2 18.92 -46.36 52.58
CA ARG A 2 19.05 -44.93 52.23
C ARG A 2 17.98 -44.57 51.20
N LYS A 3 17.00 -43.73 51.56
CA LYS A 3 16.08 -43.13 50.59
C LYS A 3 16.88 -42.20 49.68
N SER A 4 17.04 -42.61 48.42
CA SER A 4 17.57 -41.78 47.35
C SER A 4 16.70 -40.53 47.19
N ASN A 5 17.21 -39.37 47.62
CA ASN A 5 16.65 -38.07 47.27
C ASN A 5 16.62 -37.96 45.74
N ARG A 6 15.45 -38.12 45.13
CA ARG A 6 15.24 -37.78 43.72
C ARG A 6 15.43 -36.27 43.60
N THR A 7 16.61 -35.87 43.12
CA THR A 7 16.88 -34.52 42.66
C THR A 7 15.90 -34.22 41.52
N VAL A 8 14.90 -33.38 41.79
CA VAL A 8 13.95 -32.92 40.76
C VAL A 8 14.78 -32.09 39.77
N LEU A 9 15.07 -32.70 38.63
CA LEU A 9 15.81 -32.09 37.54
C LEU A 9 14.89 -31.14 36.79
N ASN A 10 15.09 -29.84 37.00
CA ASN A 10 14.54 -28.78 36.16
C ASN A 10 15.13 -28.91 34.75
N ARG A 11 14.44 -29.63 33.85
CA ARG A 11 14.82 -29.75 32.44
C ARG A 11 13.67 -29.30 31.56
N MET A 12 13.95 -28.32 30.70
CA MET A 12 13.13 -28.10 29.50
C MET A 12 13.22 -29.36 28.63
N SER A 13 12.12 -29.69 27.94
CA SER A 13 12.09 -30.85 27.05
C SER A 13 13.05 -30.62 25.87
N LYS A 14 13.63 -31.69 25.31
CA LYS A 14 14.56 -31.58 24.17
C LYS A 14 13.93 -30.86 22.96
N TRP A 15 12.62 -31.04 22.77
CA TRP A 15 11.89 -30.36 21.70
C TRP A 15 11.76 -28.85 21.95
N GLN A 16 11.57 -28.40 23.20
CA GLN A 16 11.55 -26.97 23.52
C GLN A 16 12.90 -26.30 23.23
N TYR A 17 14.02 -26.98 23.53
CA TYR A 17 15.35 -26.51 23.13
C TYR A 17 15.50 -26.42 21.61
N ALA A 18 15.09 -27.48 20.89
CA ALA A 18 15.17 -27.50 19.43
C ALA A 18 14.32 -26.39 18.79
N LEU A 19 13.10 -26.17 19.31
CA LEU A 19 12.20 -25.13 18.84
C LEU A 19 12.76 -23.72 19.08
N LEU A 20 13.26 -23.45 20.30
CA LEU A 20 13.87 -22.16 20.62
C LEU A 20 15.09 -21.89 19.74
N LEU A 21 15.95 -22.89 19.56
CA LEU A 21 17.16 -22.75 18.73
C LEU A 21 16.79 -22.55 17.26
N LEU A 22 15.77 -23.25 16.74
CA LEU A 22 15.24 -23.04 15.41
C LEU A 22 14.74 -21.59 15.24
N MET A 23 13.91 -21.09 16.16
CA MET A 23 13.38 -19.72 16.12
C MET A 23 14.50 -18.67 16.15
N LEU A 24 15.47 -18.82 17.06
CA LEU A 24 16.59 -17.90 17.17
C LEU A 24 17.45 -17.90 15.90
N LEU A 25 17.76 -19.07 15.34
CA LEU A 25 18.53 -19.17 14.10
C LEU A 25 17.77 -18.56 12.93
N THR A 26 16.48 -18.85 12.76
CA THR A 26 15.70 -18.30 11.65
C THR A 26 15.60 -16.79 11.76
N PHE A 27 15.14 -16.24 12.88
CA PHE A 27 14.96 -14.79 12.99
C PHE A 27 16.29 -14.03 13.02
N THR A 28 17.35 -14.60 13.61
CA THR A 28 18.68 -13.98 13.50
C THR A 28 19.17 -13.97 12.06
N PHE A 29 18.94 -15.04 11.29
CA PHE A 29 19.28 -15.07 9.87
C PHE A 29 18.56 -13.97 9.08
N TYR A 30 17.26 -13.80 9.29
CA TYR A 30 16.46 -12.76 8.64
C TYR A 30 16.77 -11.34 9.12
N SER A 31 17.41 -11.15 10.28
CA SER A 31 17.83 -9.82 10.74
C SER A 31 19.16 -9.37 10.14
N LEU A 32 20.03 -10.30 9.68
CA LEU A 32 21.35 -10.00 9.13
C LEU A 32 21.37 -8.92 8.03
N PRO A 33 20.49 -8.96 6.99
CA PRO A 33 20.51 -7.96 5.92
C PRO A 33 20.40 -6.51 6.41
N THR A 34 19.61 -6.30 7.47
CA THR A 34 19.38 -4.96 8.04
C THR A 34 20.67 -4.33 8.55
N PHE A 35 21.61 -5.12 9.08
CA PHE A 35 22.88 -4.61 9.60
C PHE A 35 23.86 -4.16 8.50
N PHE A 36 23.69 -4.63 7.26
CA PHE A 36 24.51 -4.17 6.13
C PHE A 36 24.02 -2.83 5.56
N GLY A 37 22.77 -2.45 5.86
CA GLY A 37 22.16 -1.22 5.37
C GLY A 37 21.82 -1.27 3.88
N GLU A 38 21.27 -0.16 3.40
CA GLU A 38 20.84 0.02 2.02
C GLU A 38 21.45 1.30 1.43
N GLN A 39 21.70 1.30 0.13
CA GLN A 39 22.18 2.47 -0.61
C GLN A 39 21.17 2.87 -1.69
N PRO A 40 21.01 4.18 -1.98
CA PRO A 40 20.12 4.64 -3.03
C PRO A 40 20.57 4.11 -4.40
N SER A 41 19.64 3.53 -5.16
CA SER A 41 19.92 2.97 -6.49
C SER A 41 18.90 3.38 -7.54
N LEU A 42 19.34 3.55 -8.78
CA LEU A 42 18.47 3.85 -9.91
C LEU A 42 18.36 2.59 -10.78
N GLY A 43 17.16 2.02 -10.86
CA GLY A 43 16.86 0.92 -11.77
C GLY A 43 16.51 1.44 -13.16
N LEU A 44 17.20 0.95 -14.17
CA LEU A 44 16.89 1.12 -15.58
C LEU A 44 16.31 -0.19 -16.11
N HIS A 45 15.01 -0.22 -16.34
CA HIS A 45 14.30 -1.38 -16.86
C HIS A 45 14.29 -1.38 -18.39
N GLY A 46 14.33 -2.56 -19.01
CA GLY A 46 14.28 -2.71 -20.48
C GLY A 46 15.62 -2.56 -21.19
N GLN A 47 16.73 -2.43 -20.46
CA GLN A 47 18.08 -2.52 -21.00
C GLN A 47 18.93 -3.46 -20.12
N PRO A 48 19.69 -4.40 -20.71
CA PRO A 48 20.54 -5.32 -19.96
C PRO A 48 21.89 -4.70 -19.56
N ARG A 49 22.30 -3.60 -20.19
CA ARG A 49 23.57 -2.91 -19.97
C ARG A 49 23.44 -1.40 -20.11
N LEU A 50 24.30 -0.67 -19.41
CA LEU A 50 24.41 0.78 -19.59
C LEU A 50 25.07 1.08 -20.93
N THR A 51 24.49 2.01 -21.69
CA THR A 51 25.04 2.44 -22.97
C THR A 51 26.29 3.31 -22.73
N THR A 52 27.30 3.22 -23.60
CA THR A 52 28.54 4.01 -23.51
C THR A 52 28.26 5.52 -23.42
N GLN A 53 27.24 6.01 -24.14
CA GLN A 53 26.78 7.41 -24.06
C GLN A 53 26.25 7.78 -22.67
N GLN A 54 25.48 6.90 -22.03
CA GLN A 54 24.95 7.12 -20.68
C GLN A 54 26.07 7.11 -19.63
N GLN A 55 27.06 6.22 -19.77
CA GLN A 55 28.24 6.21 -18.89
C GLN A 55 29.07 7.48 -19.01
N MET A 56 29.31 7.96 -20.24
CA MET A 56 30.03 9.21 -20.48
C MET A 56 29.28 10.41 -19.91
N LEU A 57 27.96 10.47 -20.08
CA LEU A 57 27.12 11.55 -19.59
C LEU A 57 27.10 11.65 -18.05
N LEU A 58 26.99 10.50 -17.38
CA LEU A 58 27.07 10.43 -15.92
C LEU A 58 28.45 10.87 -15.42
N SER A 59 29.52 10.50 -16.14
CA SER A 59 30.89 10.87 -15.81
C SER A 59 31.16 12.37 -16.01
N ASP A 60 30.64 12.95 -17.10
CA ASP A 60 30.77 14.38 -17.43
C ASP A 60 30.15 15.30 -16.36
N LYS A 61 29.10 14.83 -15.69
CA LYS A 61 28.41 15.56 -14.62
C LYS A 61 28.83 15.17 -13.20
N HIS A 62 29.93 14.41 -13.04
CA HIS A 62 30.42 13.90 -11.75
C HIS A 62 29.40 13.04 -10.97
N LEU A 63 28.53 12.30 -11.68
CA LEU A 63 27.53 11.38 -11.11
C LEU A 63 27.92 9.92 -11.37
N THR A 64 29.16 9.55 -11.07
CA THR A 64 29.64 8.17 -11.30
C THR A 64 29.02 7.22 -10.28
N PRO A 65 28.29 6.17 -10.72
CA PRO A 65 27.72 5.18 -9.81
C PRO A 65 28.83 4.41 -9.09
N LEU A 66 28.66 4.16 -7.79
CA LEU A 66 29.57 3.36 -6.96
C LEU A 66 29.63 1.90 -7.44
N LYS A 67 28.49 1.39 -7.90
CA LYS A 67 28.35 0.02 -8.39
C LYS A 67 27.32 0.00 -9.51
N VAL A 68 27.63 -0.76 -10.57
CA VAL A 68 26.71 -1.04 -11.67
C VAL A 68 26.40 -2.52 -11.63
N ILE A 69 25.12 -2.86 -11.50
CA ILE A 69 24.66 -4.24 -11.43
C ILE A 69 23.82 -4.50 -12.68
N GLU A 70 24.36 -5.31 -13.57
CA GLU A 70 23.69 -5.71 -14.80
C GLU A 70 22.86 -6.98 -14.56
N GLN A 71 21.57 -6.92 -14.86
CA GLN A 71 20.64 -8.05 -14.84
C GLN A 71 20.02 -8.22 -16.24
N PRO A 72 19.45 -9.40 -16.58
CA PRO A 72 19.00 -9.70 -17.95
C PRO A 72 17.99 -8.70 -18.53
N GLU A 73 17.15 -8.09 -17.68
CA GLU A 73 16.09 -7.16 -18.10
C GLU A 73 16.21 -5.77 -17.45
N ARG A 74 17.23 -5.54 -16.61
CA ARG A 74 17.42 -4.26 -15.93
C ARG A 74 18.88 -4.01 -15.54
N VAL A 75 19.27 -2.75 -15.47
CA VAL A 75 20.55 -2.30 -14.91
C VAL A 75 20.28 -1.47 -13.69
N GLU A 76 21.01 -1.72 -12.61
CA GLU A 76 20.89 -0.96 -11.38
C GLU A 76 22.18 -0.16 -11.14
N LEU A 77 22.01 1.16 -10.95
CA LEU A 77 23.07 2.11 -10.68
C LEU A 77 23.03 2.51 -9.21
N VAL A 78 24.02 2.11 -8.42
CA VAL A 78 24.08 2.44 -6.99
C VAL A 78 24.84 3.74 -6.78
N PHE A 79 24.29 4.68 -6.02
CA PHE A 79 24.85 6.00 -5.74
C PHE A 79 25.23 6.17 -4.26
N ALA A 80 26.06 7.16 -3.96
CA ALA A 80 26.44 7.47 -2.58
C ALA A 80 25.32 8.19 -1.82
N SER A 81 24.50 8.96 -2.54
CA SER A 81 23.47 9.83 -1.95
C SER A 81 22.17 9.80 -2.76
N GLN A 82 21.03 9.93 -2.07
CA GLN A 82 19.73 10.12 -2.70
C GLN A 82 19.70 11.36 -3.61
N GLY A 83 20.48 12.40 -3.27
CA GLY A 83 20.59 13.60 -4.10
C GLY A 83 21.28 13.33 -5.44
N GLU A 84 22.28 12.43 -5.47
CA GLU A 84 22.94 11.99 -6.70
C GLU A 84 22.00 11.12 -7.53
N GLN A 85 21.30 10.19 -6.89
CA GLN A 85 20.30 9.32 -7.52
C GLN A 85 19.20 10.12 -8.24
N GLN A 86 18.65 11.16 -7.60
CA GLN A 86 17.63 12.02 -8.20
C GLN A 86 18.16 12.84 -9.38
N ARG A 87 19.36 13.42 -9.25
CA ARG A 87 20.00 14.16 -10.34
C ARG A 87 20.31 13.25 -11.53
N ALA A 88 20.77 12.02 -11.26
CA ALA A 88 21.01 11.01 -12.29
C ALA A 88 19.71 10.63 -13.02
N LYS A 89 18.60 10.45 -12.29
CA LYS A 89 17.27 10.23 -12.91
C LYS A 89 16.90 11.39 -13.85
N GLN A 90 16.95 12.64 -13.36
CA GLN A 90 16.62 13.82 -14.17
C GLN A 90 17.47 13.95 -15.43
N LEU A 91 18.78 13.64 -15.32
CA LEU A 91 19.71 13.68 -16.44
C LEU A 91 19.37 12.65 -17.53
N LEU A 92 19.00 11.43 -17.11
CA LEU A 92 18.63 10.35 -18.03
C LEU A 92 17.26 10.60 -18.67
N GLU A 93 16.30 11.17 -17.94
CA GLU A 93 15.01 11.62 -18.49
C GLU A 93 15.20 12.69 -19.57
N GLN A 94 16.09 13.67 -19.37
CA GLN A 94 16.39 14.70 -20.36
C GLN A 94 16.98 14.17 -21.67
N GLN A 95 17.57 12.98 -21.64
CA GLN A 95 18.13 12.29 -22.82
C GLN A 95 17.13 11.37 -23.52
N GLY A 96 15.87 11.37 -23.09
CA GLY A 96 14.80 10.59 -23.72
C GLY A 96 14.72 9.13 -23.24
N VAL A 97 15.34 8.78 -22.11
CA VAL A 97 15.03 7.52 -21.43
C VAL A 97 13.63 7.65 -20.83
N ASP A 98 12.76 6.68 -21.11
CA ASP A 98 11.39 6.66 -20.61
C ASP A 98 11.37 6.73 -19.07
N SER A 99 10.68 7.71 -18.50
CA SER A 99 10.51 7.86 -17.05
C SER A 99 9.91 6.60 -16.41
N ALA A 100 9.08 5.85 -17.13
CA ALA A 100 8.53 4.58 -16.65
C ALA A 100 9.58 3.46 -16.53
N ALA A 101 10.69 3.56 -17.28
CA ALA A 101 11.82 2.64 -17.18
C ALA A 101 12.76 2.99 -16.02
N LEU A 102 12.69 4.21 -15.49
CA LEU A 102 13.58 4.74 -14.44
C LEU A 102 12.94 4.67 -13.05
N THR A 103 13.34 3.67 -12.27
CA THR A 103 12.83 3.44 -10.92
C THR A 103 13.80 3.93 -9.85
N LEU A 104 13.28 4.71 -8.89
CA LEU A 104 14.04 5.08 -7.69
C LEU A 104 13.92 3.93 -6.68
N GLU A 105 15.03 3.23 -6.42
CA GLU A 105 15.10 2.04 -5.58
C GLU A 105 16.18 2.20 -4.50
N PHE A 106 16.28 1.19 -3.63
CA PHE A 106 17.39 1.02 -2.70
C PHE A 106 18.00 -0.37 -2.89
N HIS A 107 19.32 -0.39 -3.05
CA HIS A 107 20.10 -1.62 -3.14
C HIS A 107 20.54 -2.06 -1.74
N SER A 108 20.24 -3.31 -1.38
CA SER A 108 20.73 -3.93 -0.16
C SER A 108 22.23 -4.23 -0.25
N ASN A 109 23.02 -3.74 0.71
CA ASN A 109 24.45 -4.05 0.77
C ASN A 109 24.74 -5.48 1.27
N ALA A 110 23.70 -6.25 1.61
CA ALA A 110 23.86 -7.62 2.06
C ALA A 110 24.48 -8.51 0.97
N PRO A 111 25.29 -9.51 1.36
CA PRO A 111 25.79 -10.51 0.42
C PRO A 111 24.66 -11.17 -0.38
N ALA A 112 24.85 -11.33 -1.69
CA ALA A 112 23.81 -11.83 -2.60
C ALA A 112 23.29 -13.24 -2.25
N TRP A 113 24.04 -14.03 -1.51
CA TRP A 113 23.59 -15.36 -1.05
C TRP A 113 22.49 -15.27 0.02
N ILE A 114 22.44 -14.17 0.80
CA ILE A 114 21.42 -13.93 1.83
C ILE A 114 20.10 -13.52 1.17
N THR A 115 20.16 -12.57 0.23
CA THR A 115 18.97 -12.09 -0.49
C THR A 115 18.34 -13.16 -1.38
N ARG A 116 19.15 -14.05 -1.99
CA ARG A 116 18.64 -15.23 -2.73
C ARG A 116 17.85 -16.22 -1.86
N LEU A 117 18.10 -16.26 -0.57
CA LEU A 117 17.35 -17.09 0.38
C LEU A 117 16.05 -16.41 0.86
N GLY A 118 15.72 -15.23 0.31
CA GLY A 118 14.49 -14.47 0.62
C GLY A 118 14.61 -13.57 1.85
N ALA A 119 15.82 -13.32 2.34
CA ALA A 119 16.05 -12.41 3.46
C ALA A 119 16.38 -11.01 2.95
N ASP A 120 15.37 -10.14 2.99
CA ASP A 120 15.47 -8.72 2.64
C ASP A 120 15.65 -7.84 3.90
N PRO A 121 16.28 -6.66 3.80
CA PRO A 121 16.34 -5.69 4.88
C PRO A 121 14.96 -5.21 5.32
N ILE A 122 14.88 -4.69 6.55
CA ILE A 122 13.66 -4.04 7.03
C ILE A 122 13.36 -2.80 6.19
N LYS A 123 12.11 -2.72 5.72
CA LYS A 123 11.61 -1.54 5.03
C LYS A 123 11.48 -0.37 6.00
N LEU A 124 12.05 0.78 5.66
CA LEU A 124 11.97 1.99 6.46
C LEU A 124 10.82 2.88 5.99
N GLY A 125 10.12 3.50 6.93
CA GLY A 125 8.96 4.36 6.68
C GLY A 125 9.33 5.74 6.20
N LEU A 126 8.33 6.52 5.79
CA LEU A 126 8.53 7.87 5.25
C LEU A 126 9.27 8.79 6.24
N ASP A 127 8.98 8.65 7.54
CA ASP A 127 9.63 9.43 8.60
C ASP A 127 11.15 9.21 8.68
N LEU A 128 11.64 8.10 8.10
CA LEU A 128 13.04 7.69 8.09
C LEU A 128 13.67 7.83 6.70
N ARG A 129 12.96 7.45 5.62
CA ARG A 129 13.47 7.54 4.23
C ARG A 129 13.30 8.94 3.62
N GLY A 130 12.39 9.76 4.15
CA GLY A 130 11.97 11.04 3.55
C GLY A 130 11.07 10.85 2.32
N GLY A 131 10.28 11.87 1.99
CA GLY A 131 9.36 11.88 0.84
C GLY A 131 8.07 12.65 1.09
N SER A 132 6.98 12.25 0.42
CA SER A 132 5.67 12.89 0.52
C SER A 132 4.57 11.92 0.92
N GLN A 133 3.69 12.36 1.82
CA GLN A 133 2.47 11.67 2.22
C GLN A 133 1.26 12.48 1.75
N LEU A 134 0.31 11.79 1.12
CA LEU A 134 -0.95 12.35 0.65
C LEU A 134 -2.11 11.54 1.23
N LEU A 135 -3.09 12.22 1.81
CA LEU A 135 -4.38 11.61 2.15
C LEU A 135 -5.42 12.07 1.12
N ILE A 136 -5.98 11.11 0.41
CA ILE A 136 -6.92 11.35 -0.67
C ILE A 136 -8.28 10.77 -0.31
N GLY A 137 -9.32 11.60 -0.26
CA GLY A 137 -10.71 11.19 -0.11
C GLY A 137 -11.34 10.84 -1.45
N VAL A 138 -12.07 9.74 -1.50
CA VAL A 138 -12.88 9.32 -2.65
C VAL A 138 -14.24 10.01 -2.59
N ASP A 139 -14.66 10.66 -3.68
CA ASP A 139 -15.99 11.29 -3.75
C ASP A 139 -17.09 10.23 -3.93
N VAL A 140 -17.56 9.70 -2.81
CA VAL A 140 -18.60 8.67 -2.76
C VAL A 140 -19.96 9.18 -3.24
N ASP A 141 -20.23 10.47 -3.05
CA ASP A 141 -21.48 11.10 -3.46
C ASP A 141 -21.62 11.07 -4.98
N PHE A 142 -20.51 11.25 -5.70
CA PHE A 142 -20.46 11.12 -7.15
C PHE A 142 -20.86 9.70 -7.63
N VAL A 143 -20.39 8.65 -6.93
CA VAL A 143 -20.71 7.25 -7.28
C VAL A 143 -22.20 6.99 -7.09
N ILE A 144 -22.74 7.41 -5.94
CA ILE A 144 -24.17 7.26 -5.62
C ILE A 144 -25.02 8.04 -6.61
N ASP A 145 -24.60 9.26 -6.98
CA ASP A 145 -25.29 10.07 -7.99
C ASP A 145 -25.30 9.39 -9.37
N ASN A 146 -24.16 8.87 -9.81
CA ASN A 146 -24.08 8.16 -11.09
C ASN A 146 -24.94 6.89 -11.10
N GLN A 147 -24.96 6.13 -10.02
CA GLN A 147 -25.88 4.98 -9.90
C GLN A 147 -27.35 5.42 -9.98
N THR A 148 -27.70 6.53 -9.34
CA THR A 148 -29.05 7.11 -9.40
C THR A 148 -29.41 7.54 -10.83
N LYS A 149 -28.49 8.21 -11.55
CA LYS A 149 -28.67 8.61 -12.95
C LYS A 149 -28.81 7.42 -13.88
N ASN A 150 -27.97 6.40 -13.72
CA ASN A 150 -28.04 5.18 -14.50
C ASN A 150 -29.38 4.48 -14.33
N LEU A 151 -29.90 4.39 -13.10
CA LEU A 151 -31.24 3.82 -12.87
C LEU A 151 -32.33 4.64 -13.56
N VAL A 152 -32.29 5.98 -13.47
CA VAL A 152 -33.24 6.86 -14.16
C VAL A 152 -33.23 6.62 -15.67
N ASP A 153 -32.05 6.53 -16.27
CA ASP A 153 -31.90 6.32 -17.71
C ASP A 153 -32.32 4.91 -18.15
N THR A 154 -32.00 3.89 -17.36
CA THR A 154 -32.44 2.50 -17.58
C THR A 154 -33.96 2.42 -17.54
N LEU A 155 -34.60 2.98 -16.52
CA LEU A 155 -36.06 3.03 -16.40
C LEU A 155 -36.71 3.74 -17.60
N ARG A 156 -36.20 4.92 -17.97
CA ARG A 156 -36.69 5.67 -19.14
C ARG A 156 -36.53 4.92 -20.46
N THR A 157 -35.49 4.10 -20.58
CA THR A 157 -35.24 3.30 -21.80
C THR A 157 -36.16 2.10 -21.83
N ARG A 158 -36.25 1.33 -20.73
CA ARG A 158 -37.15 0.18 -20.60
C ARG A 158 -38.63 0.56 -20.79
N PHE A 159 -39.07 1.68 -20.23
CA PHE A 159 -40.44 2.17 -20.45
C PHE A 159 -40.72 2.51 -21.92
N ARG A 160 -39.73 3.06 -22.63
CA ARG A 160 -39.85 3.30 -24.08
C ARG A 160 -39.90 2.01 -24.89
N GLU A 161 -39.02 1.04 -24.59
CA GLU A 161 -38.99 -0.27 -25.24
C GLU A 161 -40.32 -1.03 -25.04
N ALA A 162 -40.91 -0.94 -23.85
CA ALA A 162 -42.19 -1.54 -23.53
C ALA A 162 -43.42 -0.74 -24.05
N ASN A 163 -43.21 0.35 -24.81
CA ASN A 163 -44.27 1.27 -25.27
C ASN A 163 -45.13 1.89 -24.15
N LEU A 164 -44.62 1.94 -22.93
CA LEU A 164 -45.29 2.52 -21.77
C LEU A 164 -45.00 4.04 -21.71
N ARG A 165 -45.99 4.85 -22.09
CA ARG A 165 -45.88 6.33 -22.17
C ARG A 165 -46.54 7.01 -20.97
N GLY A 166 -46.04 8.21 -20.62
CA GLY A 166 -46.67 9.09 -19.65
C GLY A 166 -46.11 9.05 -18.21
N ALA A 167 -45.23 8.10 -17.88
CA ALA A 167 -44.55 8.13 -16.58
C ALA A 167 -43.43 9.17 -16.56
N SER A 168 -43.36 9.95 -15.48
CA SER A 168 -42.24 10.85 -15.23
C SER A 168 -41.24 10.15 -14.31
N VAL A 169 -39.99 10.02 -14.76
CA VAL A 169 -38.89 9.49 -13.94
C VAL A 169 -37.95 10.65 -13.68
N THR A 170 -37.84 11.06 -12.42
CA THR A 170 -37.02 12.17 -11.98
C THR A 170 -36.12 11.77 -10.82
N ARG A 171 -35.00 12.48 -10.69
CA ARG A 171 -34.13 12.35 -9.53
C ARG A 171 -34.71 13.21 -8.41
N SER A 172 -35.02 12.60 -7.27
CA SER A 172 -35.53 13.32 -6.10
C SER A 172 -34.37 13.81 -5.21
N ALA A 173 -33.36 12.98 -4.96
CA ALA A 173 -32.18 13.32 -4.17
C ALA A 173 -30.98 12.40 -4.52
N GLN A 174 -29.85 12.53 -3.83
CA GLN A 174 -28.73 11.59 -3.95
C GLN A 174 -29.13 10.20 -3.44
N GLY A 175 -29.11 9.20 -4.32
CA GLY A 175 -29.55 7.84 -4.00
C GLY A 175 -31.07 7.71 -3.86
N ALA A 176 -31.84 8.62 -4.48
CA ALA A 176 -33.30 8.52 -4.51
C ALA A 176 -33.89 8.90 -5.88
N VAL A 177 -34.69 7.99 -6.45
CA VAL A 177 -35.42 8.17 -7.71
C VAL A 177 -36.92 8.27 -7.41
N ALA A 178 -37.58 9.25 -8.01
CA ALA A 178 -39.03 9.39 -7.98
C ALA A 178 -39.60 9.01 -9.35
N VAL A 179 -40.62 8.16 -9.35
CA VAL A 179 -41.37 7.73 -10.53
C VAL A 179 -42.83 8.07 -10.30
N THR A 180 -43.38 8.98 -11.09
CA THR A 180 -44.81 9.31 -11.07
C THR A 180 -45.49 8.59 -12.23
N LEU A 181 -46.41 7.70 -11.91
CA LEU A 181 -47.16 6.91 -12.89
C LEU A 181 -48.42 7.66 -13.38
N PRO A 182 -48.88 7.43 -14.63
CA PRO A 182 -50.16 7.95 -15.11
C PRO A 182 -51.34 7.35 -14.34
N GLU A 183 -52.41 8.14 -14.17
CA GLU A 183 -53.59 7.77 -13.38
C GLU A 183 -54.42 6.62 -13.98
N VAL A 184 -54.32 6.40 -15.30
CA VAL A 184 -55.11 5.41 -16.05
C VAL A 184 -54.26 4.18 -16.46
N ALA A 185 -53.07 4.00 -15.88
CA ALA A 185 -52.12 2.99 -16.34
C ALA A 185 -52.27 1.64 -15.62
N GLU A 186 -52.07 0.52 -16.35
CA GLU A 186 -51.91 -0.83 -15.77
C GLU A 186 -50.67 -0.88 -14.86
N GLN A 187 -50.86 -0.64 -13.57
CA GLN A 187 -49.77 -0.46 -12.60
C GLN A 187 -48.86 -1.69 -12.44
N GLU A 188 -49.36 -2.90 -12.72
CA GLU A 188 -48.58 -4.14 -12.60
C GLU A 188 -47.41 -4.19 -13.57
N SER A 189 -47.62 -3.80 -14.83
CA SER A 189 -46.59 -3.76 -15.87
C SER A 189 -45.46 -2.78 -15.54
N TRP A 190 -45.81 -1.61 -14.98
CA TRP A 190 -44.83 -0.63 -14.51
C TRP A 190 -44.05 -1.15 -13.30
N LEU A 191 -44.73 -1.74 -12.32
CA LEU A 191 -44.11 -2.28 -11.11
C LEU A 191 -43.19 -3.46 -11.41
N ALA A 192 -43.52 -4.30 -12.39
CA ALA A 192 -42.66 -5.39 -12.85
C ALA A 192 -41.33 -4.87 -13.40
N ILE A 193 -41.39 -3.90 -14.33
CA ILE A 193 -40.18 -3.29 -14.90
C ILE A 193 -39.36 -2.56 -13.82
N ILE A 194 -40.02 -1.86 -12.90
CA ILE A 194 -39.33 -1.16 -11.80
C ILE A 194 -38.63 -2.15 -10.88
N LYS A 195 -39.29 -3.26 -10.50
CA LYS A 195 -38.66 -4.29 -9.66
C LYS A 195 -37.51 -4.99 -10.38
N GLU A 196 -37.64 -5.28 -11.66
CA GLU A 196 -36.59 -5.92 -12.46
C GLU A 196 -35.37 -4.99 -12.64
N SER A 197 -35.61 -3.72 -12.94
CA SER A 197 -34.55 -2.71 -13.16
C SER A 197 -33.92 -2.18 -11.87
N ALA A 198 -34.64 -2.24 -10.75
CA ALA A 198 -34.10 -1.98 -9.41
C ALA A 198 -33.15 -3.07 -8.90
N GLY A 199 -32.94 -4.14 -9.68
CA GLY A 199 -31.94 -5.18 -9.45
C GLY A 199 -32.56 -6.53 -9.07
N THR A 200 -31.92 -7.61 -9.54
CA THR A 200 -32.27 -9.01 -9.23
C THR A 200 -31.89 -9.45 -7.82
N ARG A 201 -30.96 -8.73 -7.16
CA ARG A 201 -30.73 -8.87 -5.72
C ARG A 201 -31.83 -8.11 -4.98
N GLN A 202 -32.77 -8.84 -4.36
CA GLN A 202 -33.72 -8.26 -3.41
C GLN A 202 -32.97 -7.32 -2.46
N ASP A 203 -33.37 -6.04 -2.40
CA ASP A 203 -32.93 -4.99 -1.45
C ASP A 203 -31.83 -3.99 -1.88
N GLN A 204 -31.43 -3.90 -3.15
CA GLN A 204 -30.56 -2.78 -3.59
C GLN A 204 -31.26 -1.42 -3.48
N TRP A 205 -32.51 -1.36 -3.95
CA TRP A 205 -33.36 -0.18 -3.86
C TRP A 205 -34.64 -0.51 -3.09
N LYS A 206 -34.88 0.23 -2.01
CA LYS A 206 -36.13 0.17 -1.25
C LYS A 206 -37.20 0.97 -1.97
N LEU A 207 -38.26 0.29 -2.37
CA LEU A 207 -39.43 0.90 -3.00
C LEU A 207 -40.44 1.31 -1.93
N THR A 208 -40.78 2.59 -1.87
CA THR A 208 -41.88 3.14 -1.08
C THR A 208 -42.93 3.71 -2.03
N ARG A 209 -44.19 3.38 -1.79
CA ARG A 209 -45.31 3.78 -2.64
C ARG A 209 -46.24 4.74 -1.90
N SER A 210 -46.63 5.82 -2.57
CA SER A 210 -47.66 6.75 -2.11
C SER A 210 -48.60 7.08 -3.28
N GLY A 211 -49.69 6.32 -3.43
CA GLY A 211 -50.61 6.46 -4.56
C GLY A 211 -49.95 6.11 -5.90
N ASN A 212 -49.87 7.11 -6.80
CA ASN A 212 -49.21 7.02 -8.11
C ASN A 212 -47.73 7.44 -8.08
N ASP A 213 -47.26 7.97 -6.95
CA ASP A 213 -45.86 8.30 -6.76
C ASP A 213 -45.12 7.12 -6.12
N LEU A 214 -44.07 6.68 -6.80
CA LEU A 214 -43.16 5.64 -6.37
C LEU A 214 -41.80 6.29 -6.06
N LYS A 215 -41.26 5.98 -4.89
CA LYS A 215 -39.94 6.44 -4.46
C LYS A 215 -39.03 5.23 -4.28
N LEU A 216 -37.93 5.20 -5.01
CA LEU A 216 -36.87 4.22 -4.88
C LEU A 216 -35.73 4.88 -4.11
N VAL A 217 -35.29 4.29 -3.00
CA VAL A 217 -34.18 4.78 -2.20
C VAL A 217 -33.12 3.70 -2.07
N LEU A 218 -31.85 4.04 -2.32
CA LEU A 218 -30.74 3.10 -2.17
C LEU A 218 -30.62 2.64 -0.71
N SER A 219 -30.52 1.32 -0.48
CA SER A 219 -30.38 0.77 0.87
C SER A 219 -29.01 1.10 1.49
N ASP A 220 -28.93 1.17 2.83
CA ASP A 220 -27.67 1.48 3.52
C ASP A 220 -26.59 0.42 3.32
N ALA A 221 -27.01 -0.84 3.17
CA ALA A 221 -26.13 -1.95 2.83
C ALA A 221 -25.50 -1.77 1.44
N GLU A 222 -26.30 -1.41 0.43
CA GLU A 222 -25.81 -1.14 -0.93
C GLU A 222 -24.95 0.14 -0.96
N ARG A 223 -25.31 1.20 -0.21
CA ARG A 223 -24.46 2.40 -0.05
C ARG A 223 -23.06 2.01 0.44
N THR A 224 -22.99 1.23 1.51
CA THR A 224 -21.72 0.79 2.10
C THR A 224 -20.93 -0.09 1.12
N LEU A 225 -21.61 -0.96 0.38
CA LEU A 225 -20.99 -1.78 -0.65
C LEU A 225 -20.41 -0.93 -1.79
N LEU A 226 -21.15 0.05 -2.30
CA LEU A 226 -20.68 0.96 -3.33
C LEU A 226 -19.48 1.78 -2.87
N VAL A 227 -19.49 2.29 -1.64
CA VAL A 227 -18.34 2.99 -1.04
C VAL A 227 -17.13 2.08 -0.99
N ASN A 228 -17.27 0.87 -0.44
CA ASN A 228 -16.18 -0.10 -0.35
C ASN A 228 -15.62 -0.47 -1.72
N ASN A 229 -16.48 -0.69 -2.70
CA ASN A 229 -16.07 -1.03 -4.07
C ASN A 229 -15.35 0.16 -4.74
N ALA A 230 -15.87 1.38 -4.60
CA ALA A 230 -15.26 2.57 -5.16
C ALA A 230 -13.87 2.84 -4.57
N VAL A 231 -13.71 2.71 -3.24
CA VAL A 231 -12.42 2.88 -2.56
C VAL A 231 -11.45 1.78 -2.95
N THR A 232 -11.88 0.52 -2.98
CA THR A 232 -11.00 -0.62 -3.32
C THR A 232 -10.53 -0.54 -4.77
N GLN A 233 -11.43 -0.18 -5.69
CA GLN A 233 -11.11 -0.03 -7.11
C GLN A 233 -10.16 1.15 -7.33
N ASN A 234 -10.46 2.32 -6.77
CA ASN A 234 -9.58 3.49 -6.85
C ASN A 234 -8.21 3.22 -6.20
N LEU A 235 -8.14 2.50 -5.08
CA LEU A 235 -6.89 2.08 -4.46
C LEU A 235 -6.05 1.23 -5.42
N SER A 236 -6.66 0.24 -6.09
CA SER A 236 -5.97 -0.60 -7.05
C SER A 236 -5.44 0.20 -8.26
N ILE A 237 -6.21 1.18 -8.73
CA ILE A 237 -5.85 2.08 -9.84
C ILE A 237 -4.70 2.99 -9.42
N LEU A 238 -4.77 3.60 -8.24
CA LEU A 238 -3.70 4.46 -7.71
C LEU A 238 -2.41 3.67 -7.53
N LYS A 239 -2.47 2.44 -7.02
CA LYS A 239 -1.31 1.56 -6.92
C LYS A 239 -0.68 1.27 -8.28
N LYS A 240 -1.49 0.96 -9.31
CA LYS A 240 -0.99 0.78 -10.68
C LYS A 240 -0.34 2.07 -11.22
N ARG A 241 -1.00 3.22 -11.07
CA ARG A 241 -0.47 4.52 -11.49
C ARG A 241 0.90 4.79 -10.89
N ILE A 242 1.02 4.66 -9.58
CA ILE A 242 2.28 4.95 -8.89
C ILE A 242 3.41 4.00 -9.33
N ASN A 243 3.09 2.73 -9.60
CA ASN A 243 4.05 1.78 -10.17
C ASN A 243 4.49 2.19 -11.59
N GLU A 244 3.57 2.66 -12.43
CA GLU A 244 3.89 3.16 -13.79
C GLU A 244 4.80 4.39 -13.77
N LEU A 245 4.85 5.14 -12.65
CA LEU A 245 5.77 6.26 -12.45
C LEU A 245 7.17 5.82 -12.00
N GLY A 246 7.39 4.52 -11.89
CA GLY A 246 8.63 3.94 -11.40
C GLY A 246 8.83 4.08 -9.89
N ILE A 247 7.77 4.30 -9.11
CA ILE A 247 7.82 4.39 -7.65
C ILE A 247 7.30 3.08 -7.05
N VAL A 248 8.11 2.03 -7.11
CA VAL A 248 7.70 0.65 -6.75
C VAL A 248 7.54 0.46 -5.24
N GLU A 249 8.22 1.26 -4.44
CA GLU A 249 8.21 1.17 -2.97
C GLU A 249 7.07 1.97 -2.29
N ALA A 250 6.18 2.58 -3.06
CA ALA A 250 5.11 3.38 -2.50
C ALA A 250 4.12 2.54 -1.67
N SER A 251 3.75 3.05 -0.49
CA SER A 251 2.70 2.46 0.35
C SER A 251 1.36 3.12 0.02
N VAL A 252 0.41 2.34 -0.47
CA VAL A 252 -0.95 2.79 -0.81
C VAL A 252 -1.93 1.97 0.02
N VAL A 253 -2.55 2.61 1.01
CA VAL A 253 -3.42 1.93 1.98
C VAL A 253 -4.71 2.71 2.20
N ARG A 254 -5.80 2.00 2.46
CA ARG A 254 -7.06 2.62 2.86
C ARG A 254 -6.92 3.24 4.25
N GLN A 255 -7.46 4.44 4.44
CA GLN A 255 -7.53 5.14 5.71
C GLN A 255 -8.97 5.59 5.96
N GLY A 256 -9.63 4.97 6.96
CA GLY A 256 -11.04 5.25 7.25
C GLY A 256 -12.00 4.66 6.22
N GLN A 257 -13.19 5.28 6.07
CA GLN A 257 -14.25 4.78 5.21
C GLN A 257 -14.03 5.13 3.72
N ASP A 258 -13.58 6.33 3.42
CA ASP A 258 -13.47 6.91 2.08
C ASP A 258 -12.06 7.46 1.76
N GLY A 259 -11.12 7.39 2.70
CA GLY A 259 -9.75 7.88 2.54
C GLY A 259 -8.78 6.82 2.00
N ILE A 260 -7.80 7.26 1.23
CA ILE A 260 -6.65 6.51 0.72
C ILE A 260 -5.39 7.29 1.10
N ARG A 261 -4.55 6.70 1.95
CA ARG A 261 -3.23 7.23 2.30
C ARG A 261 -2.20 6.70 1.31
N ILE A 262 -1.41 7.62 0.76
CA ILE A 262 -0.34 7.35 -0.19
C ILE A 262 0.94 7.90 0.40
N GLU A 263 1.95 7.05 0.52
CA GLU A 263 3.29 7.43 0.97
C GLU A 263 4.27 7.14 -0.17
N LEU A 264 4.92 8.21 -0.68
CA LEU A 264 5.86 8.15 -1.79
C LEU A 264 7.27 8.41 -1.24
N PRO A 265 8.07 7.35 -0.99
CA PRO A 265 9.44 7.52 -0.55
C PRO A 265 10.27 8.19 -1.65
N GLY A 266 11.16 9.10 -1.27
CA GLY A 266 12.07 9.77 -2.21
C GLY A 266 11.42 10.77 -3.17
N VAL A 267 10.11 11.01 -3.10
CA VAL A 267 9.43 12.08 -3.85
C VAL A 267 9.23 13.28 -2.93
N HIS A 268 9.98 14.35 -3.16
CA HIS A 268 10.01 15.50 -2.25
C HIS A 268 9.07 16.64 -2.65
N ASN A 269 8.53 16.62 -3.87
CA ASN A 269 7.59 17.64 -4.32
C ASN A 269 6.18 17.05 -4.44
N PRO A 270 5.30 17.31 -3.46
CA PRO A 270 3.92 16.85 -3.52
C PRO A 270 3.15 17.40 -4.72
N LYS A 271 3.55 18.56 -5.28
CA LYS A 271 2.90 19.11 -6.49
C LYS A 271 3.15 18.24 -7.72
N GLN A 272 4.38 17.74 -7.91
CA GLN A 272 4.69 16.79 -8.97
C GLN A 272 3.96 15.46 -8.74
N ALA A 273 3.96 14.95 -7.51
CA ALA A 273 3.17 13.76 -7.17
C ALA A 273 1.68 13.97 -7.47
N LYS A 274 1.14 15.16 -7.18
CA LYS A 274 -0.25 15.54 -7.41
C LYS A 274 -0.61 15.64 -8.87
N GLU A 275 0.23 16.24 -9.71
CA GLU A 275 -0.05 16.36 -11.15
C GLU A 275 -0.19 14.98 -11.79
N VAL A 276 0.60 14.01 -11.31
CA VAL A 276 0.64 12.69 -11.91
C VAL A 276 -0.35 11.70 -11.27
N ILE A 277 -0.58 11.79 -9.96
CA ILE A 277 -1.53 10.91 -9.22
C ILE A 277 -2.95 11.50 -9.22
N GLY A 278 -3.06 12.83 -9.13
CA GLY A 278 -4.29 13.58 -8.93
C GLY A 278 -5.01 14.02 -10.20
N ALA A 279 -4.43 13.82 -11.39
CA ALA A 279 -5.17 13.92 -12.64
C ALA A 279 -6.24 12.82 -12.65
N THR A 280 -7.46 13.18 -12.28
CA THR A 280 -8.65 12.32 -12.35
C THR A 280 -9.12 12.17 -13.78
N ALA A 281 -8.18 11.78 -14.63
CA ALA A 281 -8.34 11.47 -16.02
C ALA A 281 -9.24 10.25 -16.19
N SER A 282 -10.39 10.46 -16.80
CA SER A 282 -11.16 9.40 -17.44
C SER A 282 -11.16 9.64 -18.95
N LEU A 283 -11.09 8.56 -19.70
CA LEU A 283 -11.11 8.61 -21.16
C LEU A 283 -12.38 7.93 -21.66
N ALA A 284 -12.99 8.53 -22.67
CA ALA A 284 -14.20 8.00 -23.29
C ALA A 284 -14.21 8.26 -24.79
N PHE A 285 -14.72 7.29 -25.53
CA PHE A 285 -14.86 7.34 -26.97
C PHE A 285 -16.30 7.71 -27.34
N TYR A 286 -16.46 8.73 -28.15
CA TYR A 286 -17.76 9.24 -28.60
C TYR A 286 -17.87 9.19 -30.12
N GLU A 287 -19.07 8.95 -30.63
CA GLU A 287 -19.36 9.19 -32.05
C GLU A 287 -19.34 10.70 -32.32
N ALA A 288 -18.47 11.16 -33.20
CA ALA A 288 -18.44 12.56 -33.60
C ALA A 288 -19.47 12.81 -34.72
N LYS A 289 -20.25 13.89 -34.59
CA LYS A 289 -21.28 14.29 -35.56
C LYS A 289 -21.33 15.81 -35.66
N ALA A 290 -21.34 16.32 -36.89
CA ALA A 290 -21.48 17.75 -37.15
C ALA A 290 -22.86 18.29 -36.71
N ASP A 291 -23.92 17.49 -36.86
CA ASP A 291 -25.26 17.82 -36.37
C ASP A 291 -25.46 17.27 -34.95
N SER A 292 -24.89 17.97 -33.97
CA SER A 292 -25.07 17.65 -32.55
C SER A 292 -25.54 18.86 -31.75
N HIS A 293 -26.10 18.61 -30.57
CA HIS A 293 -26.39 19.62 -29.55
C HIS A 293 -25.44 19.50 -28.35
N PHE A 294 -24.43 18.64 -28.44
CA PHE A 294 -23.43 18.41 -27.43
C PHE A 294 -22.04 18.57 -28.05
N TYR A 295 -21.31 19.57 -27.54
CA TYR A 295 -20.02 20.00 -28.06
C TYR A 295 -18.98 19.99 -26.95
N ILE A 296 -17.77 19.53 -27.27
CA ILE A 296 -16.60 19.64 -26.41
C ILE A 296 -15.48 20.28 -27.24
N ALA A 297 -14.71 21.17 -26.63
CA ALA A 297 -13.59 21.83 -27.28
C ALA A 297 -12.41 20.86 -27.48
N ASP A 298 -11.73 20.96 -28.61
CA ASP A 298 -10.42 20.36 -28.82
C ASP A 298 -9.30 21.24 -28.24
N ARG A 299 -8.05 20.76 -28.35
CA ARG A 299 -6.83 21.48 -27.93
C ARG A 299 -6.67 22.87 -28.57
N ASN A 300 -7.24 23.09 -29.75
CA ASN A 300 -7.20 24.34 -30.48
C ASN A 300 -8.41 25.25 -30.17
N GLY A 301 -9.29 24.84 -29.25
CA GLY A 301 -10.51 25.55 -28.90
C GLY A 301 -11.66 25.38 -29.89
N GLN A 302 -11.54 24.48 -30.88
CA GLN A 302 -12.62 24.19 -31.82
C GLN A 302 -13.66 23.26 -31.19
N ALA A 303 -14.93 23.62 -31.34
CA ALA A 303 -16.02 22.83 -30.82
C ALA A 303 -16.28 21.60 -31.71
N VAL A 304 -16.10 20.40 -31.17
CA VAL A 304 -16.40 19.13 -31.84
C VAL A 304 -17.76 18.63 -31.38
N GLY A 305 -18.70 18.52 -32.31
CA GLY A 305 -20.02 17.94 -32.06
C GLY A 305 -19.94 16.42 -31.89
N MET A 306 -20.61 15.87 -30.88
CA MET A 306 -20.59 14.43 -30.60
C MET A 306 -21.87 13.91 -29.96
N ALA A 307 -22.05 12.59 -29.95
CA ALA A 307 -23.16 11.96 -29.27
C ALA A 307 -23.11 12.21 -27.75
N ARG A 308 -24.28 12.29 -27.09
CA ARG A 308 -24.35 12.51 -25.64
C ARG A 308 -23.83 11.31 -24.82
N LYS A 309 -23.96 10.09 -25.36
CA LYS A 309 -23.54 8.85 -24.68
C LYS A 309 -22.21 8.36 -25.27
N PRO A 310 -21.22 8.01 -24.42
CA PRO A 310 -19.99 7.39 -24.90
C PRO A 310 -20.28 5.98 -25.42
N VAL A 311 -19.54 5.60 -26.46
CA VAL A 311 -19.52 4.25 -27.04
C VAL A 311 -18.76 3.30 -26.10
N LEU A 312 -17.60 3.76 -25.64
CA LEU A 312 -16.70 2.98 -24.80
C LEU A 312 -16.01 3.92 -23.80
N THR A 313 -15.87 3.46 -22.57
CA THR A 313 -15.20 4.12 -21.45
C THR A 313 -13.85 3.45 -21.20
N GLY A 314 -12.93 4.18 -20.57
CA GLY A 314 -11.58 3.70 -20.24
C GLY A 314 -11.53 2.52 -19.26
N GLU A 315 -12.65 2.13 -18.64
CA GLU A 315 -12.73 0.96 -17.74
C GLU A 315 -12.49 -0.38 -18.47
N HIS A 316 -12.70 -0.40 -19.79
CA HIS A 316 -12.54 -1.59 -20.63
C HIS A 316 -11.16 -1.72 -21.25
N ILE A 317 -10.22 -0.85 -20.88
CA ILE A 317 -8.85 -0.85 -21.41
C ILE A 317 -7.97 -1.70 -20.51
N VAL A 318 -7.31 -2.69 -21.11
CA VAL A 318 -6.43 -3.65 -20.42
C VAL A 318 -4.97 -3.26 -20.56
N ASP A 319 -4.56 -2.83 -21.76
CA ASP A 319 -3.20 -2.40 -22.05
C ASP A 319 -3.22 -1.24 -23.06
N ALA A 320 -2.19 -0.39 -23.00
CA ALA A 320 -1.96 0.68 -23.94
C ALA A 320 -0.46 0.93 -24.11
N ARG A 321 0.01 1.04 -25.35
CA ARG A 321 1.43 1.23 -25.66
C ARG A 321 1.64 2.29 -26.73
N ALA A 322 2.52 3.23 -26.44
CA ALA A 322 2.95 4.24 -27.40
C ALA A 322 4.05 3.66 -28.29
N ASN A 323 3.86 3.70 -29.61
CA ASN A 323 4.83 3.25 -30.59
C ASN A 323 4.97 4.31 -31.69
N MET A 324 6.11 4.31 -32.38
CA MET A 324 6.24 4.99 -33.66
C MET A 324 5.58 4.11 -34.74
N GLY A 325 4.64 4.67 -35.51
CA GLY A 325 4.06 3.99 -36.67
C GLY A 325 5.05 3.86 -37.83
N GLU A 326 4.68 3.09 -38.86
CA GLU A 326 5.53 2.82 -40.04
C GLU A 326 5.94 4.08 -40.80
N MET A 327 5.10 5.13 -40.77
CA MET A 327 5.39 6.43 -41.40
C MET A 327 6.07 7.43 -40.45
N GLY A 328 6.59 6.97 -39.30
CA GLY A 328 7.23 7.84 -38.30
C GLY A 328 6.28 8.70 -37.47
N GLN A 329 4.96 8.48 -37.58
CA GLN A 329 3.96 9.18 -36.76
C GLN A 329 3.75 8.47 -35.41
N PRO A 330 3.71 9.18 -34.27
CA PRO A 330 3.43 8.57 -32.99
C PRO A 330 1.97 8.07 -32.91
N GLN A 331 1.78 6.88 -32.36
CA GLN A 331 0.47 6.25 -32.20
C GLN A 331 0.38 5.51 -30.86
N VAL A 332 -0.84 5.33 -30.36
CA VAL A 332 -1.10 4.53 -29.15
C VAL A 332 -1.92 3.31 -29.52
N ASN A 333 -1.35 2.13 -29.34
CA ASN A 333 -2.02 0.84 -29.49
C ASN A 333 -2.79 0.53 -28.22
N ILE A 334 -4.08 0.24 -28.32
CA ILE A 334 -4.98 -0.05 -27.22
C ILE A 334 -5.44 -1.50 -27.31
N VAL A 335 -5.44 -2.19 -26.17
CA VAL A 335 -6.00 -3.52 -25.99
C VAL A 335 -7.18 -3.41 -25.02
N LEU A 336 -8.33 -3.90 -25.46
CA LEU A 336 -9.57 -3.94 -24.70
C LEU A 336 -9.79 -5.31 -24.07
N ASP A 337 -10.60 -5.33 -23.00
CA ASP A 337 -11.20 -6.56 -22.48
C ASP A 337 -12.21 -7.15 -23.48
N THR A 338 -12.73 -8.34 -23.18
CA THR A 338 -13.67 -9.05 -24.06
C THR A 338 -14.99 -8.29 -24.25
N LEU A 339 -15.50 -7.64 -23.20
CA LEU A 339 -16.77 -6.91 -23.24
C LEU A 339 -16.65 -5.62 -24.06
N GLY A 340 -15.59 -4.85 -23.81
CA GLY A 340 -15.26 -3.62 -24.51
C GLY A 340 -14.92 -3.86 -25.97
N GLY A 341 -14.17 -4.93 -26.26
CA GLY A 341 -13.90 -5.37 -27.64
C GLY A 341 -15.20 -5.68 -28.40
N SER A 342 -16.14 -6.37 -27.77
CA SER A 342 -17.45 -6.66 -28.37
C SER A 342 -18.28 -5.40 -28.62
N LYS A 343 -18.38 -4.49 -27.62
CA LYS A 343 -19.07 -3.20 -27.76
C LYS A 343 -18.48 -2.35 -28.88
N MET A 344 -17.15 -2.23 -28.91
CA MET A 344 -16.42 -1.47 -29.92
C MET A 344 -16.60 -2.07 -31.31
N ASN A 345 -16.59 -3.39 -31.43
CA ASN A 345 -16.81 -4.09 -32.69
C ASN A 345 -18.22 -3.90 -33.23
N GLN A 346 -19.24 -4.06 -32.38
CA GLN A 346 -20.63 -3.84 -32.75
C GLN A 346 -20.86 -2.39 -33.22
N PHE A 347 -20.30 -1.43 -32.50
CA PHE A 347 -20.42 -0.02 -32.85
C PHE A 347 -19.70 0.32 -34.17
N SER A 348 -18.41 -0.01 -34.26
CA SER A 348 -17.57 0.34 -35.42
C SER A 348 -18.04 -0.30 -36.73
N ARG A 349 -18.58 -1.53 -36.70
CA ARG A 349 -19.18 -2.20 -37.89
C ARG A 349 -20.26 -1.36 -38.56
N GLN A 350 -21.05 -0.63 -37.78
CA GLN A 350 -22.16 0.20 -38.27
C GLN A 350 -21.73 1.64 -38.58
N HIS A 351 -20.48 2.00 -38.26
CA HIS A 351 -19.97 3.37 -38.27
C HIS A 351 -18.64 3.51 -39.04
N VAL A 352 -18.35 2.57 -39.95
CA VAL A 352 -17.20 2.69 -40.86
C VAL A 352 -17.33 3.95 -41.72
N GLY A 353 -16.23 4.71 -41.83
CA GLY A 353 -16.18 6.00 -42.52
C GLY A 353 -16.64 7.20 -41.69
N LYS A 354 -17.17 6.99 -40.47
CA LYS A 354 -17.60 8.08 -39.58
C LYS A 354 -16.48 8.47 -38.58
N PRO A 355 -16.46 9.74 -38.12
CA PRO A 355 -15.47 10.19 -37.15
C PRO A 355 -15.82 9.74 -35.73
N MET A 356 -14.78 9.44 -34.95
CA MET A 356 -14.85 9.09 -33.54
C MET A 356 -13.95 10.05 -32.77
N ALA A 357 -14.50 10.66 -31.72
CA ALA A 357 -13.77 11.55 -30.83
C ALA A 357 -13.30 10.80 -29.60
N THR A 358 -12.05 10.99 -29.23
CA THR A 358 -11.48 10.56 -27.95
C THR A 358 -11.48 11.74 -27.00
N VAL A 359 -12.29 11.65 -25.94
CA VAL A 359 -12.48 12.71 -24.96
C VAL A 359 -11.76 12.33 -23.69
N PHE A 360 -10.94 13.25 -23.22
CA PHE A 360 -10.30 13.21 -21.92
C PHE A 360 -11.06 14.10 -20.97
N THR A 361 -11.36 13.59 -19.78
CA THR A 361 -12.04 14.34 -18.73
C THR A 361 -11.23 14.30 -17.47
N GLU A 362 -10.90 15.48 -16.95
CA GLU A 362 -10.18 15.67 -15.69
C GLU A 362 -11.08 16.42 -14.71
N TYR A 363 -11.12 16.02 -13.44
CA TYR A 363 -11.79 16.79 -12.39
C TYR A 363 -10.80 17.69 -11.68
N LYS A 364 -10.99 19.01 -11.81
CA LYS A 364 -10.23 20.02 -11.07
C LYS A 364 -11.06 20.63 -9.96
N THR A 365 -10.43 20.85 -8.81
CA THR A 365 -11.01 21.62 -7.72
C THR A 365 -10.94 23.10 -8.08
N ASN A 366 -12.09 23.79 -8.13
CA ASN A 366 -12.09 25.24 -8.32
C ASN A 366 -11.68 25.96 -7.01
N ALA A 367 -11.53 27.28 -7.07
CA ALA A 367 -11.19 28.13 -5.92
C ALA A 367 -12.18 28.04 -4.73
N GLN A 368 -13.37 27.46 -4.92
CA GLN A 368 -14.43 27.26 -3.93
C GLN A 368 -14.46 25.81 -3.40
N GLY A 369 -13.46 24.98 -3.72
CA GLY A 369 -13.36 23.61 -3.22
C GLY A 369 -14.28 22.59 -3.90
N LYS A 370 -15.03 22.98 -4.93
CA LYS A 370 -15.91 22.06 -5.70
C LYS A 370 -15.17 21.47 -6.90
N LEU A 371 -15.31 20.16 -7.09
CA LEU A 371 -14.81 19.46 -8.26
C LEU A 371 -15.64 19.84 -9.50
N ARG A 372 -14.97 20.25 -10.57
CA ARG A 372 -15.56 20.44 -11.90
C ARG A 372 -14.83 19.60 -12.92
N ALA A 373 -15.60 18.87 -13.71
CA ALA A 373 -15.10 18.17 -14.89
C ALA A 373 -14.69 19.20 -15.96
N GLN A 374 -13.45 19.13 -16.40
CA GLN A 374 -12.95 19.76 -17.61
C GLN A 374 -12.76 18.64 -18.64
N SER A 375 -13.55 18.67 -19.70
CA SER A 375 -13.45 17.71 -20.79
C SER A 375 -12.81 18.38 -22.01
N GLU A 376 -11.92 17.64 -22.66
CA GLU A 376 -11.17 18.08 -23.83
C GLU A 376 -11.10 16.95 -24.85
N VAL A 377 -11.25 17.27 -26.12
CA VAL A 377 -11.05 16.31 -27.22
C VAL A 377 -9.55 16.22 -27.50
N ILE A 378 -8.97 15.04 -27.24
CA ILE A 378 -7.56 14.77 -27.55
C ILE A 378 -7.40 14.52 -29.05
N ASN A 379 -8.33 13.78 -29.65
CA ASN A 379 -8.21 13.33 -31.02
C ASN A 379 -9.58 13.06 -31.65
N VAL A 380 -9.71 13.35 -32.94
CA VAL A 380 -10.82 12.93 -33.78
C VAL A 380 -10.26 12.12 -34.94
N ALA A 381 -10.64 10.85 -35.02
CA ALA A 381 -10.16 9.94 -36.06
C ALA A 381 -11.32 9.26 -36.77
N THR A 382 -11.16 8.98 -38.06
CA THR A 382 -12.16 8.25 -38.85
C THR A 382 -12.03 6.75 -38.63
N ILE A 383 -13.16 6.08 -38.38
CA ILE A 383 -13.20 4.62 -38.27
C ILE A 383 -12.99 4.01 -39.66
N GLN A 384 -11.81 3.44 -39.92
CA GLN A 384 -11.48 2.85 -41.22
C GLN A 384 -12.05 1.45 -41.41
N THR A 385 -12.12 0.66 -40.34
CA THR A 385 -12.58 -0.73 -40.34
C THR A 385 -13.35 -1.03 -39.07
N ALA A 386 -14.05 -2.18 -39.04
CA ALA A 386 -14.55 -2.72 -37.78
C ALA A 386 -13.37 -2.94 -36.81
N LEU A 387 -13.43 -2.28 -35.66
CA LEU A 387 -12.42 -2.34 -34.62
C LEU A 387 -12.68 -3.55 -33.73
N GLY A 388 -11.64 -4.35 -33.48
CA GLY A 388 -11.73 -5.53 -32.62
C GLY A 388 -11.49 -5.19 -31.15
N ASN A 389 -10.90 -6.15 -30.44
CA ASN A 389 -10.31 -5.94 -29.12
C ASN A 389 -9.01 -5.10 -29.16
N GLN A 390 -8.43 -4.89 -30.34
CA GLN A 390 -7.21 -4.11 -30.52
C GLN A 390 -7.41 -3.06 -31.61
N PHE A 391 -7.00 -1.82 -31.31
CA PHE A 391 -7.00 -0.72 -32.28
C PHE A 391 -5.93 0.31 -31.92
N ARG A 392 -5.67 1.25 -32.83
CA ARG A 392 -4.66 2.31 -32.64
C ARG A 392 -5.30 3.70 -32.71
N ILE A 393 -4.84 4.59 -31.83
CA ILE A 393 -5.11 6.03 -31.90
C ILE A 393 -3.94 6.68 -32.64
N THR A 394 -4.24 7.42 -33.70
CA THR A 394 -3.27 8.14 -34.55
C THR A 394 -3.53 9.63 -34.49
N GLY A 395 -2.60 10.46 -34.97
CA GLY A 395 -2.75 11.93 -34.92
C GLY A 395 -2.51 12.52 -33.52
N ILE A 396 -1.71 11.83 -32.71
CA ILE A 396 -1.16 12.38 -31.47
C ILE A 396 0.06 13.22 -31.88
N GLY A 397 0.26 14.39 -31.27
CA GLY A 397 1.25 15.36 -31.75
C GLY A 397 2.69 14.84 -31.67
N SER A 398 3.09 14.40 -30.49
CA SER A 398 4.48 14.02 -30.19
C SER A 398 4.57 12.62 -29.54
N LEU A 399 5.74 11.98 -29.63
CA LEU A 399 5.99 10.69 -28.96
C LEU A 399 5.85 10.78 -27.42
N PRO A 400 6.34 11.83 -26.73
CA PRO A 400 6.12 12.00 -25.30
C PRO A 400 4.63 12.08 -24.93
N GLU A 401 3.81 12.80 -25.72
CA GLU A 401 2.36 12.86 -25.50
C GLU A 401 1.69 11.50 -25.70
N ALA A 402 2.15 10.71 -26.68
CA ALA A 402 1.65 9.36 -26.88
C ALA A 402 2.01 8.46 -25.68
N GLN A 403 3.21 8.60 -25.11
CA GLN A 403 3.63 7.87 -23.91
C GLN A 403 2.81 8.27 -22.68
N GLU A 404 2.59 9.56 -22.47
CA GLU A 404 1.74 10.07 -21.39
C GLU A 404 0.31 9.53 -21.52
N LEU A 405 -0.27 9.62 -22.71
CA LEU A 405 -1.60 9.06 -22.97
C LEU A 405 -1.64 7.55 -22.74
N ALA A 406 -0.66 6.80 -23.22
CA ALA A 406 -0.58 5.35 -23.03
C ALA A 406 -0.49 4.98 -21.54
N MET A 407 0.30 5.72 -20.75
CA MET A 407 0.41 5.53 -19.30
C MET A 407 -0.94 5.80 -18.60
N LEU A 408 -1.62 6.89 -18.95
CA LEU A 408 -2.95 7.22 -18.41
C LEU A 408 -4.01 6.16 -18.79
N LEU A 409 -3.91 5.58 -19.97
CA LEU A 409 -4.80 4.52 -20.46
C LEU A 409 -4.55 3.17 -19.74
N ARG A 410 -3.29 2.76 -19.54
CA ARG A 410 -2.93 1.53 -18.79
C ARG A 410 -3.34 1.61 -17.33
N ALA A 411 -3.16 2.78 -16.74
CA ALA A 411 -3.57 3.06 -15.38
C ALA A 411 -5.07 2.86 -15.15
N GLY A 412 -5.89 3.09 -16.20
CA GLY A 412 -7.34 3.00 -16.14
C GLY A 412 -8.01 4.26 -15.59
N ALA A 413 -9.31 4.38 -15.87
CA ALA A 413 -10.15 5.47 -15.37
C ALA A 413 -10.53 5.23 -13.90
N LEU A 414 -10.43 6.28 -13.08
CA LEU A 414 -10.89 6.24 -11.69
C LEU A 414 -12.41 6.08 -11.64
N THR A 415 -12.90 5.24 -10.72
CA THR A 415 -14.33 5.01 -10.50
C THR A 415 -15.04 6.26 -9.96
N ALA A 416 -14.31 7.05 -9.18
CA ALA A 416 -14.81 8.27 -8.57
C ALA A 416 -13.70 9.32 -8.50
N PRO A 417 -14.04 10.61 -8.61
CA PRO A 417 -13.12 11.71 -8.39
C PRO A 417 -12.49 11.65 -7.00
N LEU A 418 -11.29 12.21 -6.92
CA LEU A 418 -10.45 12.20 -5.73
C LEU A 418 -10.27 13.63 -5.21
N LYS A 419 -10.32 13.81 -3.89
CA LYS A 419 -10.07 15.07 -3.19
C LYS A 419 -8.87 14.91 -2.28
N ILE A 420 -7.94 15.85 -2.30
CA ILE A 420 -6.82 15.84 -1.36
C ILE A 420 -7.35 16.39 -0.03
N LEU A 421 -7.29 15.56 1.01
CA LEU A 421 -7.70 15.90 2.37
C LEU A 421 -6.52 16.43 3.18
N GLU A 422 -5.33 15.83 3.00
CA GLU A 422 -4.12 16.21 3.73
C GLU A 422 -2.88 15.98 2.88
N GLU A 423 -1.86 16.83 3.08
CA GLU A 423 -0.55 16.74 2.43
C GLU A 423 0.54 16.97 3.47
N ARG A 424 1.53 16.07 3.52
CA ARG A 424 2.73 16.22 4.34
C ARG A 424 3.96 15.89 3.51
N SER A 425 5.05 16.62 3.72
CA SER A 425 6.34 16.29 3.13
C SER A 425 7.42 16.30 4.20
N ILE A 426 8.29 15.30 4.15
CA ILE A 426 9.40 15.11 5.08
C ILE A 426 10.68 15.12 4.26
N GLY A 427 11.57 16.06 4.60
CA GLY A 427 12.87 16.17 3.93
C GLY A 427 13.79 14.98 4.28
N PRO A 428 14.64 14.52 3.34
CA PRO A 428 15.52 13.38 3.55
C PRO A 428 16.56 13.61 4.67
N THR A 429 16.97 14.87 4.88
CA THR A 429 17.89 15.25 5.96
C THR A 429 17.30 15.03 7.36
N LEU A 430 16.02 15.35 7.55
CA LEU A 430 15.31 15.12 8.82
C LEU A 430 15.16 13.62 9.09
N GLY A 431 14.85 12.82 8.05
CA GLY A 431 14.78 11.37 8.16
C GLY A 431 16.10 10.74 8.59
N MET A 432 17.21 11.13 7.96
CA MET A 432 18.55 10.64 8.31
C MET A 432 18.95 10.99 9.75
N GLN A 433 18.70 12.24 10.18
CA GLN A 433 18.94 12.65 11.57
C GLN A 433 18.10 11.86 12.57
N ASN A 434 16.84 11.57 12.23
CA ASN A 434 15.95 10.75 13.07
C ASN A 434 16.42 9.30 13.18
N ILE A 435 16.93 8.71 12.09
CA ILE A 435 17.54 7.38 12.09
C ILE A 435 18.75 7.37 13.04
N GLU A 436 19.69 8.30 12.86
CA GLU A 436 20.91 8.36 13.67
C GLU A 436 20.60 8.58 15.15
N ALA A 437 19.74 9.54 15.49
CA ALA A 437 19.30 9.80 16.86
C ALA A 437 18.58 8.58 17.48
N GLY A 438 17.72 7.90 16.71
CA GLY A 438 16.99 6.72 17.18
C GLY A 438 17.91 5.54 17.49
N PHE A 439 18.84 5.21 16.58
CA PHE A 439 19.79 4.12 16.79
C PHE A 439 20.84 4.43 17.86
N THR A 440 21.31 5.67 17.95
CA THR A 440 22.20 6.09 19.05
C THR A 440 21.50 6.00 20.41
N ALA A 441 20.24 6.44 20.52
CA ALA A 441 19.45 6.29 21.74
C ALA A 441 19.26 4.81 22.12
N LEU A 442 18.97 3.93 21.15
CA LEU A 442 18.88 2.49 21.35
C LEU A 442 20.21 1.90 21.85
N ALA A 443 21.34 2.30 21.25
CA ALA A 443 22.66 1.83 21.63
C ALA A 443 23.04 2.27 23.06
N PHE A 444 22.83 3.54 23.42
CA PHE A 444 23.08 4.04 24.77
C PHE A 444 22.14 3.38 25.80
N GLY A 445 20.86 3.23 25.47
CA GLY A 445 19.90 2.53 26.33
C GLY A 445 20.29 1.07 26.58
N MET A 446 20.69 0.36 25.53
CA MET A 446 21.15 -1.02 25.63
C MET A 446 22.44 -1.12 26.44
N ALA A 447 23.42 -0.26 26.18
CA ALA A 447 24.68 -0.25 26.94
C ALA A 447 24.45 0.04 28.43
N GLY A 448 23.62 1.03 28.76
CA GLY A 448 23.26 1.36 30.14
C GLY A 448 22.58 0.18 30.86
N MET A 449 21.62 -0.48 30.20
CA MET A 449 20.94 -1.65 30.76
C MET A 449 21.88 -2.84 30.94
N MET A 450 22.78 -3.09 29.98
CA MET A 450 23.79 -4.16 30.09
C MET A 450 24.74 -3.90 31.26
N LEU A 451 25.21 -2.67 31.43
CA LEU A 451 26.07 -2.27 32.55
C LEU A 451 25.36 -2.46 33.89
N PHE A 452 24.11 -2.02 34.00
CA PHE A 452 23.29 -2.21 35.21
C PHE A 452 23.12 -3.69 35.54
N MET A 453 22.74 -4.52 34.56
CA MET A 453 22.53 -5.95 34.77
C MET A 453 23.82 -6.68 35.16
N MET A 454 24.95 -6.30 34.56
CA MET A 454 26.26 -6.86 34.92
C MET A 454 26.69 -6.46 36.33
N ALA A 455 26.50 -5.19 36.71
CA ALA A 455 26.88 -4.68 38.02
C ALA A 455 26.02 -5.26 39.15
N TRP A 456 24.70 -5.35 38.95
CA TRP A 456 23.76 -5.76 39.99
C TRP A 456 23.58 -7.28 40.12
N TYR A 457 23.56 -8.01 38.99
CA TYR A 457 23.26 -9.46 38.94
C TYR A 457 24.46 -10.34 38.57
N ARG A 458 25.64 -9.75 38.33
CA ARG A 458 26.93 -10.43 38.10
C ARG A 458 26.82 -11.61 37.12
N LYS A 459 26.84 -12.85 37.63
CA LYS A 459 26.78 -14.09 36.82
C LYS A 459 25.45 -14.26 36.09
N PHE A 460 24.33 -13.89 36.73
CA PHE A 460 23.01 -13.85 36.08
C PHE A 460 22.90 -12.68 35.11
N GLY A 461 23.65 -11.60 35.35
CA GLY A 461 23.78 -10.46 34.45
C GLY A 461 24.22 -10.86 33.05
N TRP A 462 25.24 -11.73 32.90
CA TRP A 462 25.67 -12.19 31.58
C TRP A 462 24.57 -12.96 30.82
N VAL A 463 23.79 -13.80 31.52
CA VAL A 463 22.64 -14.49 30.92
C VAL A 463 21.61 -13.48 30.41
N ALA A 464 21.29 -12.46 31.21
CA ALA A 464 20.37 -11.42 30.80
C ALA A 464 20.88 -10.64 29.57
N ILE A 465 22.17 -10.35 29.49
CA ILE A 465 22.78 -9.68 28.32
C ILE A 465 22.61 -10.55 27.07
N THR A 466 22.93 -11.84 27.15
CA THR A 466 22.76 -12.75 25.99
C THR A 466 21.31 -12.88 25.55
N ALA A 467 20.36 -12.95 26.50
CA ALA A 467 18.94 -12.98 26.21
C ALA A 467 18.42 -11.65 25.64
N LEU A 468 18.97 -10.53 26.08
CA LEU A 468 18.63 -9.20 25.56
C LEU A 468 19.07 -9.03 24.11
N VAL A 469 20.30 -9.45 23.78
CA VAL A 469 20.80 -9.44 22.39
C VAL A 469 19.97 -10.37 21.51
N ALA A 470 19.70 -11.59 21.99
CA ALA A 470 18.85 -12.54 21.29
C ALA A 470 17.43 -11.99 21.07
N ASN A 471 16.87 -11.27 22.06
CA ASN A 471 15.59 -10.61 21.95
C ASN A 471 15.57 -9.56 20.84
N LEU A 472 16.58 -8.68 20.81
CA LEU A 472 16.68 -7.63 19.79
C LEU A 472 16.81 -8.24 18.38
N LEU A 473 17.69 -9.24 18.21
CA LEU A 473 17.88 -9.93 16.93
C LEU A 473 16.60 -10.63 16.47
N MET A 474 15.88 -11.27 17.39
CA MET A 474 14.63 -11.94 17.09
C MET A 474 13.53 -10.94 16.72
N GLN A 475 13.43 -9.83 17.43
CA GLN A 475 12.46 -8.77 17.15
C GLN A 475 12.70 -8.11 15.77
N VAL A 476 13.95 -7.78 15.44
CA VAL A 476 14.35 -7.26 14.12
C VAL A 476 14.06 -8.30 13.03
N GLY A 477 14.39 -9.57 13.27
CA GLY A 477 14.12 -10.65 12.33
C GLY A 477 12.63 -10.90 12.08
N MET A 478 11.81 -10.86 13.13
CA MET A 478 10.35 -10.96 13.02
C MET A 478 9.78 -9.79 12.19
N LEU A 479 10.30 -8.58 12.38
CA LEU A 479 9.88 -7.42 11.60
C LEU A 479 10.26 -7.54 10.12
N ALA A 480 11.46 -8.07 9.82
CA ALA A 480 11.92 -8.28 8.45
C ALA A 480 11.10 -9.33 7.68
N VAL A 481 10.65 -10.38 8.37
CA VAL A 481 9.85 -11.46 7.76
C VAL A 481 8.40 -11.06 7.51
N LEU A 482 7.87 -10.09 8.26
CA LEU A 482 6.46 -9.68 8.19
C LEU A 482 6.19 -8.86 6.91
N PRO A 483 5.37 -9.36 5.96
CA PRO A 483 5.10 -8.65 4.73
C PRO A 483 4.36 -7.35 4.98
N GLY A 484 4.89 -6.23 4.46
CA GLY A 484 4.29 -4.91 4.60
C GLY A 484 4.50 -4.24 5.96
N ALA A 485 5.27 -4.85 6.87
CA ALA A 485 5.74 -4.15 8.05
C ALA A 485 6.83 -3.15 7.66
N VAL A 486 6.75 -1.96 8.24
CA VAL A 486 7.64 -0.85 7.96
C VAL A 486 8.09 -0.25 9.28
N LEU A 487 9.39 -0.02 9.43
CA LEU A 487 9.96 0.63 10.60
C LEU A 487 9.80 2.15 10.49
N THR A 488 9.03 2.74 11.40
CA THR A 488 8.83 4.19 11.49
C THR A 488 9.63 4.77 12.66
N LEU A 489 9.72 6.10 12.77
CA LEU A 489 10.37 6.73 13.93
C LEU A 489 9.70 6.34 15.26
N PRO A 490 8.36 6.39 15.40
CA PRO A 490 7.70 5.80 16.56
C PRO A 490 7.98 4.29 16.70
N GLY A 491 8.09 3.54 15.60
CA GLY A 491 8.55 2.15 15.63
C GLY A 491 9.90 1.96 16.34
N ILE A 492 10.86 2.84 16.10
CA ILE A 492 12.15 2.83 16.83
C ILE A 492 11.93 3.08 18.32
N ALA A 493 11.07 4.02 18.71
CA ALA A 493 10.71 4.22 20.11
C ALA A 493 10.06 2.97 20.73
N GLY A 494 9.25 2.24 19.96
CA GLY A 494 8.69 0.94 20.34
C GLY A 494 9.78 -0.10 20.60
N LEU A 495 10.76 -0.21 19.70
CA LEU A 495 11.96 -1.07 19.90
C LEU A 495 12.67 -0.72 21.21
N VAL A 496 12.98 0.56 21.44
CA VAL A 496 13.63 1.03 22.67
C VAL A 496 12.82 0.67 23.92
N LEU A 497 11.50 0.90 23.89
CA LEU A 497 10.61 0.57 25.00
C LEU A 497 10.60 -0.95 25.29
N THR A 498 10.54 -1.78 24.25
CA THR A 498 10.54 -3.24 24.39
C THR A 498 11.86 -3.79 24.92
N VAL A 499 12.99 -3.17 24.61
CA VAL A 499 14.29 -3.51 25.21
C VAL A 499 14.27 -3.27 26.72
N GLY A 500 13.68 -2.16 27.18
CA GLY A 500 13.49 -1.91 28.61
C GLY A 500 12.61 -2.95 29.29
N MET A 501 11.44 -3.26 28.70
CA MET A 501 10.51 -4.26 29.23
C MET A 501 11.08 -5.69 29.21
N ALA A 502 11.94 -6.01 28.24
CA ALA A 502 12.62 -7.30 28.18
C ALA A 502 13.54 -7.52 29.38
N VAL A 503 14.21 -6.47 29.86
CA VAL A 503 15.04 -6.55 31.06
C VAL A 503 14.20 -6.71 32.32
N ASP A 504 13.03 -6.07 32.41
CA ASP A 504 12.11 -6.23 33.54
C ASP A 504 11.72 -7.70 33.77
N THR A 505 11.46 -8.43 32.68
CA THR A 505 11.21 -9.88 32.73
C THR A 505 12.38 -10.65 33.37
N HIS A 506 13.62 -10.28 33.06
CA HIS A 506 14.80 -10.89 33.68
C HIS A 506 14.92 -10.54 35.16
N VAL A 507 14.68 -9.27 35.52
CA VAL A 507 14.73 -8.78 36.90
C VAL A 507 13.72 -9.51 37.79
N LEU A 508 12.47 -9.64 37.36
CA LEU A 508 11.42 -10.35 38.10
C LEU A 508 11.79 -11.81 38.38
N ILE A 509 12.34 -12.51 37.38
CA ILE A 509 12.80 -13.90 37.55
C ILE A 509 13.97 -13.94 38.53
N PHE A 510 14.97 -13.07 38.37
CA PHE A 510 16.18 -13.10 39.17
C PHE A 510 15.94 -12.72 40.63
N GLU A 511 15.12 -11.71 40.92
CA GLU A 511 14.75 -11.39 42.31
C GLU A 511 13.97 -12.55 42.93
N ARG A 512 13.05 -13.20 42.20
CA ARG A 512 12.31 -14.34 42.74
C ARG A 512 13.20 -15.55 43.03
N ILE A 513 14.25 -15.76 42.23
CA ILE A 513 15.29 -16.76 42.51
C ILE A 513 16.08 -16.34 43.76
N ARG A 514 16.44 -15.05 43.89
CA ARG A 514 17.24 -14.52 45.01
C ARG A 514 16.48 -14.58 46.34
N ASP A 515 15.18 -14.30 46.33
CA ASP A 515 14.30 -14.48 47.49
C ASP A 515 14.31 -15.93 47.97
N ARG A 516 14.16 -16.88 47.04
CA ARG A 516 14.15 -18.31 47.39
C ARG A 516 15.51 -18.83 47.88
N LEU A 517 16.61 -18.25 47.39
CA LEU A 517 17.95 -18.51 47.91
C LEU A 517 18.13 -17.97 49.34
N ARG A 518 17.60 -16.78 49.63
CA ARG A 518 17.62 -16.17 50.98
C ARG A 518 16.83 -17.00 51.99
N GLU A 519 15.75 -17.64 51.56
CA GLU A 519 14.97 -18.61 52.35
C GLU A 519 15.69 -19.96 52.58
N GLY A 520 16.92 -20.13 52.07
CA GLY A 520 17.73 -21.34 52.27
C GLY A 520 17.47 -22.46 51.25
N GLY A 521 16.77 -22.17 50.15
CA GLY A 521 16.59 -23.11 49.04
C GLY A 521 17.90 -23.47 48.34
N SER A 522 18.02 -24.69 47.81
CA SER A 522 19.12 -25.03 46.90
C SER A 522 18.98 -24.27 45.58
N LEU A 523 20.10 -23.97 44.91
CA LEU A 523 20.10 -23.21 43.66
C LEU A 523 19.17 -23.79 42.58
N ALA A 524 19.20 -25.11 42.36
CA ALA A 524 18.32 -25.75 41.38
C ALA A 524 16.83 -25.60 41.71
N ASN A 525 16.46 -25.67 43.00
CA ASN A 525 15.10 -25.47 43.47
C ASN A 525 14.69 -23.99 43.39
N ALA A 526 15.59 -23.08 43.73
CA ALA A 526 15.37 -21.65 43.64
C ALA A 526 15.12 -21.20 42.19
N ILE A 527 15.87 -21.76 41.23
CA ILE A 527 15.66 -21.52 39.79
C ILE A 527 14.27 -22.01 39.36
N ASP A 528 13.88 -23.26 39.65
CA ASP A 528 12.56 -23.77 39.24
C ASP A 528 11.41 -22.98 39.86
N PHE A 529 11.53 -22.64 41.15
CA PHE A 529 10.56 -21.81 41.86
C PHE A 529 10.48 -20.40 41.28
N GLY A 530 11.63 -19.76 41.00
CA GLY A 530 11.70 -18.43 40.44
C GLY A 530 10.95 -18.32 39.11
N TYR A 531 11.23 -19.22 38.17
CA TYR A 531 10.52 -19.24 36.88
C TYR A 531 9.03 -19.54 37.03
N ARG A 532 8.63 -20.51 37.86
CA ARG A 532 7.21 -20.84 38.06
C ARG A 532 6.43 -19.68 38.70
N SER A 533 7.02 -19.04 39.71
CA SER A 533 6.35 -17.98 40.44
C SER A 533 6.33 -16.67 39.66
N ALA A 534 7.37 -16.34 38.90
CA ALA A 534 7.41 -15.12 38.10
C ALA A 534 6.55 -15.23 36.82
N PHE A 535 6.31 -16.45 36.32
CA PHE A 535 5.58 -16.69 35.06
C PHE A 535 4.24 -15.97 35.01
N HIS A 536 3.39 -16.12 36.04
CA HIS A 536 2.06 -15.50 36.05
C HIS A 536 2.14 -13.97 36.01
N THR A 537 3.00 -13.36 36.83
CA THR A 537 3.19 -11.91 36.85
C THR A 537 3.69 -11.38 35.51
N ILE A 538 4.66 -12.07 34.89
CA ILE A 538 5.20 -11.69 33.57
C ILE A 538 4.13 -11.85 32.49
N PHE A 539 3.39 -12.96 32.52
CA PHE A 539 2.34 -13.26 31.55
C PHE A 539 1.22 -12.22 31.62
N ASP A 540 0.74 -11.89 32.82
CA ASP A 540 -0.32 -10.91 33.04
C ASP A 540 0.11 -9.50 32.60
N ALA A 541 1.33 -9.08 32.96
CA ALA A 541 1.89 -7.79 32.55
C ALA A 541 2.01 -7.68 31.02
N ASN A 542 2.63 -8.68 30.36
CA ASN A 542 2.81 -8.66 28.91
C ASN A 542 1.48 -8.75 28.14
N ILE A 543 0.51 -9.55 28.61
CA ILE A 543 -0.81 -9.63 27.96
C ILE A 543 -1.56 -8.31 28.06
N THR A 544 -1.51 -7.65 29.22
CA THR A 544 -2.17 -6.36 29.40
C THR A 544 -1.61 -5.33 28.42
N THR A 545 -0.28 -5.27 28.29
CA THR A 545 0.38 -4.39 27.30
C THR A 545 0.09 -4.83 25.86
N LEU A 546 0.02 -6.12 25.59
CA LEU A 546 -0.31 -6.67 24.28
C LEU A 546 -1.73 -6.28 23.84
N ILE A 547 -2.70 -6.32 24.74
CA ILE A 547 -4.07 -5.87 24.47
C ILE A 547 -4.07 -4.39 24.09
N CYS A 548 -3.36 -3.53 24.84
CA CYS A 548 -3.21 -2.12 24.49
C CYS A 548 -2.55 -1.94 23.11
N ALA A 549 -1.50 -2.70 22.81
CA ALA A 549 -0.81 -2.64 21.52
C ALA A 549 -1.71 -3.09 20.36
N VAL A 550 -2.54 -4.12 20.55
CA VAL A 550 -3.51 -4.58 19.54
C VAL A 550 -4.60 -3.52 19.29
N VAL A 551 -5.09 -2.87 20.34
CA VAL A 551 -6.05 -1.76 20.22
C VAL A 551 -5.40 -0.58 19.48
N LEU A 552 -4.17 -0.20 19.83
CA LEU A 552 -3.41 0.84 19.14
C LEU A 552 -3.13 0.48 17.67
N TYR A 553 -2.88 -0.79 17.35
CA TYR A 553 -2.72 -1.24 15.97
C TYR A 553 -4.03 -1.15 15.18
N SER A 554 -5.15 -1.51 15.81
CA SER A 554 -6.47 -1.57 15.17
C SER A 554 -7.05 -0.19 14.90
N ILE A 555 -6.84 0.77 15.82
CA ILE A 555 -7.39 2.13 15.75
C ILE A 555 -6.37 3.13 15.19
N GLY A 556 -5.08 2.92 15.46
CA GLY A 556 -4.01 3.80 15.02
C GLY A 556 -3.83 3.80 13.51
N SER A 557 -3.19 4.84 12.99
CA SER A 557 -2.84 4.96 11.58
C SER A 557 -1.36 5.30 11.40
N GLY A 558 -0.75 4.79 10.32
CA GLY A 558 0.60 5.14 9.88
C GLY A 558 1.66 4.93 10.99
N PRO A 559 2.26 6.01 11.55
CA PRO A 559 3.30 5.88 12.57
C PRO A 559 2.87 5.13 13.84
N LEU A 560 1.61 5.27 14.28
CA LEU A 560 1.08 4.54 15.44
C LEU A 560 0.96 3.03 15.19
N GLN A 561 0.64 2.63 13.95
CA GLN A 561 0.62 1.22 13.56
C GLN A 561 2.03 0.64 13.59
N GLY A 562 3.03 1.40 13.09
CA GLY A 562 4.44 1.03 13.18
C GLY A 562 4.92 0.82 14.63
N PHE A 563 4.64 1.78 15.52
CA PHE A 563 4.89 1.63 16.96
C PHE A 563 4.24 0.37 17.54
N SER A 564 2.96 0.16 17.24
CA SER A 564 2.19 -0.97 17.78
C SER A 564 2.73 -2.33 17.29
N ILE A 565 3.10 -2.46 16.01
CA ILE A 565 3.73 -3.69 15.49
C ILE A 565 5.02 -3.96 16.23
N THR A 566 5.93 -2.98 16.33
CA THR A 566 7.22 -3.18 17.02
C THR A 566 7.03 -3.56 18.48
N LEU A 567 6.04 -2.98 19.16
CA LEU A 567 5.66 -3.30 20.53
C LEU A 567 5.13 -4.75 20.66
N ILE A 568 4.18 -5.15 19.80
CA ILE A 568 3.62 -6.51 19.77
C ILE A 568 4.74 -7.55 19.57
N LEU A 569 5.58 -7.35 18.57
CA LEU A 569 6.68 -8.28 18.26
C LEU A 569 7.71 -8.31 19.39
N GLY A 570 8.02 -7.17 19.99
CA GLY A 570 8.94 -7.09 21.12
C GLY A 570 8.43 -7.78 22.37
N LEU A 571 7.13 -7.66 22.70
CA LEU A 571 6.52 -8.38 23.82
C LEU A 571 6.54 -9.89 23.60
N LEU A 572 6.15 -10.35 22.39
CA LEU A 572 6.19 -11.77 22.05
C LEU A 572 7.61 -12.33 22.11
N SER A 573 8.56 -11.60 21.52
CA SER A 573 9.98 -11.97 21.54
C SER A 573 10.51 -12.03 22.97
N SER A 574 10.22 -11.00 23.78
CA SER A 574 10.65 -10.89 25.17
C SER A 574 10.14 -12.04 26.03
N MET A 575 8.89 -12.46 25.87
CA MET A 575 8.36 -13.62 26.60
C MET A 575 9.10 -14.91 26.25
N ILE A 576 9.43 -15.12 24.97
CA ILE A 576 10.17 -16.30 24.50
C ILE A 576 11.61 -16.27 25.01
N THR A 577 12.36 -15.19 24.77
CA THR A 577 13.77 -15.10 25.15
C THR A 577 13.94 -14.98 26.67
N GLY A 578 13.05 -14.23 27.32
CA GLY A 578 13.08 -13.98 28.76
C GLY A 578 12.73 -15.21 29.58
N ILE A 579 11.72 -16.00 29.18
CA ILE A 579 11.30 -17.19 29.94
C ILE A 579 12.01 -18.45 29.44
N TRP A 580 11.97 -18.73 28.14
CA TRP A 580 12.56 -19.95 27.58
C TRP A 580 14.06 -19.77 27.30
N GLY A 581 14.47 -18.62 26.76
CA GLY A 581 15.87 -18.33 26.45
C GLY A 581 16.78 -18.34 27.68
N THR A 582 16.46 -17.55 28.70
CA THR A 582 17.27 -17.52 29.94
C THR A 582 17.28 -18.87 30.65
N ARG A 583 16.14 -19.59 30.67
CA ARG A 583 16.03 -20.93 31.29
C ARG A 583 16.86 -21.96 30.54
N ALA A 584 16.92 -21.87 29.21
CA ALA A 584 17.75 -22.73 28.36
C ALA A 584 19.25 -22.55 28.64
N ILE A 585 19.68 -21.36 29.06
CA ILE A 585 21.07 -21.09 29.43
C ILE A 585 21.35 -21.49 30.90
N ILE A 586 20.44 -21.16 31.81
CA ILE A 586 20.63 -21.35 33.26
C ILE A 586 20.52 -22.83 33.66
N ASN A 587 19.58 -23.59 33.08
CA ASN A 587 19.33 -24.98 33.49
C ASN A 587 20.53 -25.93 33.25
N PRO A 588 21.24 -25.88 32.12
CA PRO A 588 22.44 -26.69 31.91
C PRO A 588 23.60 -26.31 32.84
N LEU A 589 23.79 -25.02 33.10
CA LEU A 589 24.92 -24.50 33.88
C LEU A 589 24.73 -24.71 35.39
N TRP A 590 23.55 -24.40 35.91
CA TRP A 590 23.28 -24.35 37.36
C TRP A 590 22.16 -25.28 37.82
N GLY A 591 21.40 -25.89 36.92
CA GLY A 591 20.28 -26.78 37.26
C GLY A 591 20.67 -28.11 37.93
N ARG A 592 21.96 -28.41 38.07
CA ARG A 592 22.49 -29.56 38.83
C ARG A 592 23.30 -29.17 40.07
N SER A 593 23.53 -27.87 40.30
CA SER A 593 24.35 -27.42 41.41
C SER A 593 23.59 -27.47 42.73
N SER A 594 24.25 -28.03 43.75
CA SER A 594 23.77 -28.05 45.15
C SER A 594 24.30 -26.85 45.95
N GLU A 595 24.99 -25.91 45.31
CA GLU A 595 25.52 -24.72 45.98
C GLU A 595 24.37 -23.89 46.58
N ARG A 596 24.56 -23.47 47.84
CA ARG A 596 23.61 -22.63 48.57
C ARG A 596 23.93 -21.14 48.44
N THR A 597 25.09 -20.80 47.88
CA THR A 597 25.59 -19.43 47.74
C THR A 597 26.29 -19.26 46.41
N LEU A 598 25.55 -18.78 45.41
CA LEU A 598 26.17 -17.97 44.37
C LEU A 598 26.29 -16.55 44.95
N LYS A 599 27.44 -15.90 44.77
CA LYS A 599 27.49 -14.43 44.83
C LYS A 599 26.69 -13.92 43.61
N VAL A 600 25.36 -13.93 43.76
CA VAL A 600 24.38 -13.36 42.83
C VAL A 600 24.61 -11.88 42.74
#